data_AF-A0A7H4MIS9-F1
#
_entry.id   AF-A0A7H4MIS9-F1
#
_cell.length_a   1.000
_cell.length_b   1.000
_cell.length_c   1.000
_cell.angle_alpha   90.00
_cell.angle_beta   90.00
_cell.angle_gamma   90.00
#
_symmetry.space_group_name_H-M   'P 1'
#
loop_
_entity.id
_entity.type
_entity.pdbx_description
1 polymer ?
#
loop_
_entity_poly.entity_id
_entity_poly.type
_entity_poly.pdbx_seq_one_letter_code
_entity_poly.pdbx_strand_id
1 'polypeptide(L)' 'MSAQHVLIVEDSLVYRRLLSRMLTQWGYIVSEAENGVAALAILENQPSAW' A
#
# COMPACT_ATOMS: atom_id res chain seq x y z
N MET A 1 -13.62 5.72 14.00
CA MET A 1 -12.25 5.97 13.50
C MET A 1 -12.17 5.37 12.12
N SER A 2 -11.81 6.15 11.10
CA SER A 2 -11.50 5.62 9.77
C SER A 2 -10.15 4.91 9.84
N ALA A 3 -10.05 3.70 9.28
CA ALA A 3 -8.78 3.02 9.14
C ALA A 3 -7.93 3.79 8.10
N GLN A 4 -6.68 4.07 8.45
CA GLN A 4 -5.79 4.84 7.59
C GLN A 4 -5.25 3.92 6.47
N HIS A 5 -5.27 4.40 5.23
CA HIS A 5 -4.75 3.68 4.08
C HIS A 5 -3.25 3.95 3.89
N VAL A 6 -2.49 2.90 3.59
CA VAL A 6 -1.06 2.98 3.29
C VAL A 6 -0.78 2.30 1.95
N LEU A 7 -0.12 3.02 1.04
CA LEU A 7 0.40 2.46 -0.21
C LEU A 7 1.91 2.17 -0.05
N ILE A 8 2.27 0.90 -0.14
CA ILE A 8 3.67 0.46 -0.12
C ILE A 8 4.18 0.41 -1.57
N VAL A 9 5.30 1.08 -1.84
CA VAL A 9 6.00 1.03 -3.12
C VAL A 9 7.38 0.43 -2.89
N GLU A 10 7.58 -0.81 -3.31
CA GLU A 10 8.77 -1.61 -2.99
C GLU A 10 8.99 -2.65 -4.08
N ASP A 11 10.18 -2.74 -4.67
CA ASP A 11 10.47 -3.63 -5.81
C ASP A 11 10.70 -5.09 -5.39
N SER A 12 11.28 -5.31 -4.21
CA SER A 12 11.43 -6.65 -3.64
C SER A 12 10.10 -7.21 -3.16
N LEU A 13 9.63 -8.30 -3.79
CA LEU A 13 8.42 -9.03 -3.36
C LEU A 13 8.50 -9.44 -1.87
N VAL A 14 9.68 -9.84 -1.39
CA VAL A 14 9.87 -10.29 -0.01
C VAL A 14 9.66 -9.14 0.96
N TYR A 15 10.27 -7.98 0.72
CA TYR A 15 10.14 -6.82 1.60
C TYR A 15 8.75 -6.19 1.52
N ARG A 16 8.15 -6.12 0.31
CA ARG A 16 6.79 -5.61 0.13
C ARG A 16 5.76 -6.41 0.93
N ARG A 17 5.86 -7.74 0.88
CA ARG A 17 5.01 -8.66 1.66
C ARG A 17 5.25 -8.56 3.17
N LEU A 18 6.50 -8.38 3.60
CA LEU A 18 6.84 -8.20 5.02
C LEU A 18 6.19 -6.93 5.57
N LEU A 19 6.39 -5.80 4.90
CA LEU A 19 5.83 -4.50 5.29
C LEU A 19 4.30 -4.53 5.30
N SER A 20 3.69 -5.15 4.28
CA SER A 20 2.24 -5.33 4.17
C SER A 20 1.67 -6.05 5.39
N ARG A 21 2.26 -7.20 5.78
CA ARG A 21 1.84 -7.94 6.97
C ARG A 21 1.96 -7.12 8.27
N MET A 22 3.07 -6.39 8.44
CA MET A 22 3.29 -5.57 9.65
C MET A 22 2.25 -4.46 9.76
N LEU A 23 2.01 -3.73 8.68
CA LEU A 23 1.06 -2.61 8.65
C LEU A 23 -0.38 -3.09 8.82
N THR A 24 -0.77 -4.20 8.19
CA THR A 24 -2.09 -4.81 8.44
C THR A 24 -2.25 -5.24 9.89
N GLN A 25 -1.23 -5.82 10.53
CA GLN A 25 -1.28 -6.17 11.96
C GLN A 25 -1.43 -4.95 12.87
N TRP A 26 -0.94 -3.79 12.45
CA TRP A 26 -1.11 -2.52 13.15
C TRP A 26 -2.44 -1.83 12.88
N GLY A 27 -3.31 -2.42 12.05
CA GLY A 27 -4.66 -1.91 11.77
C GLY A 27 -4.77 -0.97 10.57
N TYR A 28 -3.72 -0.87 9.74
CA TYR A 28 -3.79 -0.14 8.47
C TYR A 28 -4.44 -0.97 7.37
N ILE A 29 -5.11 -0.29 6.44
CA ILE A 29 -5.49 -0.88 5.17
C ILE A 29 -4.34 -0.65 4.20
N VAL A 30 -3.88 -1.71 3.53
CA VAL A 30 -2.63 -1.67 2.75
C VAL A 30 -2.91 -1.96 1.28
N SER A 31 -2.35 -1.12 0.42
CA SER A 31 -2.18 -1.38 -1.01
C SER A 31 -0.70 -1.60 -1.32
N GLU A 32 -0.39 -2.48 -2.26
CA GLU A 32 0.99 -2.83 -2.64
C GLU A 32 1.25 -2.48 -4.11
N ALA A 33 2.39 -1.85 -4.37
CA ALA A 33 2.90 -1.57 -5.72
C ALA A 33 4.36 -2.02 -5.82
N GLU A 34 4.72 -2.65 -6.94
CA GLU A 34 6.08 -3.12 -7.18
C GLU A 34 7.03 -2.06 -7.75
N ASN A 35 6.49 -0.92 -8.18
CA ASN A 35 7.25 0.22 -8.69
C ASN A 35 6.38 1.48 -8.71
N GLY A 36 6.97 2.61 -9.10
CA GLY A 36 6.27 3.89 -9.17
C GLY A 36 5.12 3.93 -10.20
N VAL A 37 5.24 3.24 -11.33
CA VAL A 37 4.18 3.22 -12.36
C VAL A 37 2.94 2.51 -11.82
N ALA A 38 3.11 1.36 -11.17
CA ALA A 38 2.02 0.65 -10.51
C ALA A 38 1.40 1.47 -9.37
N ALA A 39 2.23 2.20 -8.60
CA ALA A 39 1.76 3.06 -7.52
C ALA A 39 0.88 4.20 -8.03
N LEU A 40 1.31 4.89 -9.10
CA LEU A 40 0.54 5.96 -9.74
C LEU A 40 -0.79 5.44 -10.30
N ALA A 41 -0.80 4.27 -10.93
CA ALA A 41 -2.04 3.66 -11.41
C ALA A 41 -3.02 3.36 -10.27
N ILE A 42 -2.54 2.99 -9.08
CA ILE A 42 -3.40 2.80 -7.90
C ILE A 42 -3.96 4.14 -7.41
N LEU A 43 -3.11 5.16 -7.32
CA LEU A 43 -3.47 6.52 -6.91
C LEU A 43 -4.56 7.13 -7.81
N GLU A 44 -4.41 7.00 -9.13
CA GLU A 44 -5.35 7.51 -10.12
C GLU A 44 -6.74 6.84 -10.01
N ASN A 45 -6.77 5.55 -9.65
CA ASN A 45 -8.01 4.78 -9.51
C ASN A 45 -8.69 4.91 -8.14
N GLN A 46 -8.06 5.57 -7.17
CA GLN A 46 -8.60 5.74 -5.81
C GLN A 46 -8.47 7.19 -5.29
N PRO A 47 -9.14 8.20 -5.89
CA PRO A 47 -8.96 9.61 -5.51
C PRO A 47 -9.45 9.96 -4.09
N SER A 48 -10.38 9.17 -3.54
CA SER A 48 -11.13 9.48 -2.31
C SER A 48 -10.71 8.67 -1.08
N ALA A 49 -9.66 7.84 -1.19
CA ALA A 49 -9.20 6.93 -0.13
C ALA A 49 -8.02 7.46 0.70
N TRP A 50 -7.65 8.73 0.52
CA TRP A 50 -6.53 9.40 1.19
C TRP A 50 -7.04 10.38 2.25
#